data_AF-A0A8T5RL85-F1
#
_entry.id   AF-A0A8T5RL85-F1
#
_cell.length_a   1.000
_cell.length_b   1.000
_cell.length_c   1.000
_cell.angle_alpha   90.00
_cell.angle_beta   90.00
_cell.angle_gamma   90.00
#
_symmetry.space_group_name_H-M   'P 1'
#
loop_
_entity.id
_entity.type
_entity.pdbx_description
1 polymer ?
#
loop_
_entity_poly.entity_id
_entity_poly.type
_entity_poly.pdbx_seq_one_letter_code
_entity_poly.pdbx_strand_id
1 'polypeptide(L)'
;MSFDNEFDEDFDEELEDPVSKTPKEAPPVIQSKTPVVKGPGGGKKKSLFFTSTIGPGEKKQKLLVDDANKIGDIKHTVGNIFGLNPSDFHLSSGGVTMDEGRPLSEYNVEDGDEVLLIPASTAGKSI
;
A
#
# COMPACT_ATOMS: atom_id res chain seq x y z
N MET A 1 51.17 36.94 -30.53
CA MET A 1 50.12 35.97 -30.89
C MET A 1 48.93 36.30 -30.03
N SER A 2 47.97 37.00 -30.63
CA SER A 2 46.69 37.39 -30.02
C SER A 2 45.72 36.25 -30.29
N PHE A 3 44.99 35.80 -29.28
CA PHE A 3 43.94 34.80 -29.45
C PHE A 3 42.62 35.55 -29.62
N ASP A 4 42.11 35.52 -30.84
CA ASP A 4 40.77 35.96 -31.22
C ASP A 4 39.71 35.04 -30.61
N ASN A 5 38.60 35.67 -30.27
CA ASN A 5 37.46 35.13 -29.58
C ASN A 5 36.34 34.90 -30.61
N GLU A 6 36.17 33.67 -31.06
CA GLU A 6 34.99 33.23 -31.82
C GLU A 6 34.47 31.94 -31.19
N PHE A 7 33.49 32.09 -30.29
CA PHE A 7 32.57 31.02 -29.91
C PHE A 7 31.18 31.51 -30.32
N ASP A 8 30.88 31.31 -31.61
CA ASP A 8 29.56 31.41 -32.22
C ASP A 8 29.33 30.02 -32.83
N GLU A 9 28.70 29.12 -32.06
CA GLU A 9 28.16 27.87 -32.58
C GLU A 9 26.79 27.64 -31.94
N ASP A 10 25.77 28.02 -32.72
CA ASP A 10 24.49 27.34 -32.88
C ASP A 10 24.08 26.37 -31.75
N PHE A 11 23.40 26.90 -30.73
CA PHE A 11 22.52 26.09 -29.88
C PHE A 11 21.13 26.04 -30.52
N ASP A 12 21.01 25.27 -31.58
CA ASP A 12 19.72 24.86 -32.15
C ASP A 12 19.71 23.33 -32.23
N GLU A 13 19.50 22.68 -31.09
CA GLU A 13 19.20 21.25 -31.01
C GLU A 13 17.74 21.08 -30.60
N GLU A 14 16.89 21.34 -31.59
CA GLU A 14 15.70 20.58 -31.96
C GLU A 14 15.21 19.56 -30.91
N LEU A 15 14.18 19.95 -30.16
CA LEU A 15 13.39 19.07 -29.31
C LEU A 15 12.67 18.02 -30.18
N GLU A 16 13.29 16.85 -30.38
CA GLU A 16 12.60 15.65 -30.84
C GLU A 16 12.40 14.66 -29.69
N ASP A 17 11.12 14.44 -29.35
CA ASP A 17 10.66 13.41 -28.43
C ASP A 17 11.06 11.99 -28.90
N PRO A 18 11.80 11.20 -28.11
CA PRO A 18 11.66 9.77 -28.20
C PRO A 18 10.40 9.38 -27.40
N VAL A 19 9.33 9.07 -28.12
CA VAL A 19 8.19 8.27 -27.65
C VAL A 19 8.75 7.00 -27.00
N SER A 20 8.97 7.06 -25.69
CA SER A 20 9.26 5.91 -24.88
C SER A 20 7.96 5.13 -24.71
N LYS A 21 7.71 4.24 -25.67
CA LYS A 21 6.90 3.04 -25.46
C LYS A 21 7.58 2.21 -24.38
N THR A 22 7.43 2.61 -23.13
CA THR A 22 7.49 1.70 -22.00
C THR A 22 6.17 0.93 -22.03
N PRO A 23 6.19 -0.42 -22.14
CA PRO A 23 5.00 -1.19 -21.86
C PRO A 23 4.58 -0.83 -20.44
N LYS A 24 3.44 -0.16 -20.34
CA LYS A 24 2.68 0.01 -19.12
C LYS A 24 2.42 -1.41 -18.62
N GLU A 25 3.30 -1.93 -17.77
CA GLU A 25 3.15 -3.24 -17.17
C GLU A 25 1.89 -3.14 -16.32
N ALA A 26 0.80 -3.63 -16.90
CA ALA A 26 -0.48 -3.70 -16.23
C ALA A 26 -0.23 -4.51 -14.96
N PRO A 27 -0.64 -4.03 -13.77
CA PRO A 27 -0.55 -4.84 -12.57
C PRO A 27 -1.25 -6.18 -12.86
N PRO A 28 -0.66 -7.32 -12.47
CA PRO A 28 -1.20 -8.62 -12.81
C PRO A 28 -2.65 -8.66 -12.37
N VAL A 29 -3.54 -8.99 -13.31
CA VAL A 29 -4.96 -9.24 -13.05
C VAL A 29 -5.02 -10.58 -12.32
N ILE A 30 -4.63 -10.56 -11.04
CA ILE A 30 -4.76 -11.70 -10.14
C ILE A 30 -6.27 -11.87 -9.97
N GLN A 31 -6.80 -12.92 -10.58
CA GLN A 31 -8.19 -13.33 -10.42
C GLN A 31 -8.40 -13.66 -8.95
N SER A 32 -8.89 -12.65 -8.24
CA SER A 32 -9.03 -12.61 -6.80
C SER A 32 -10.14 -13.55 -6.36
N LYS A 33 -9.76 -14.76 -5.94
CA LYS A 33 -10.60 -15.57 -5.05
C LYS A 33 -10.46 -15.00 -3.64
N THR A 34 -10.99 -13.80 -3.41
CA THR A 34 -10.87 -13.13 -2.11
C THR A 34 -11.68 -13.93 -1.08
N PRO A 35 -11.09 -14.34 0.05
CA PRO A 35 -11.87 -14.89 1.15
C PRO A 35 -12.82 -13.80 1.67
N VAL A 36 -14.11 -14.11 1.71
CA VAL A 36 -15.13 -13.23 2.30
C VAL A 36 -14.86 -13.16 3.79
N VAL A 37 -14.50 -11.97 4.29
CA VAL A 37 -14.43 -11.70 5.74
C VAL A 37 -15.85 -11.87 6.29
N LYS A 38 -16.04 -12.89 7.13
CA LYS A 38 -17.35 -13.30 7.66
C LYS A 38 -17.68 -12.49 8.92
N GLY A 39 -17.85 -11.19 8.78
CA GLY A 39 -18.44 -10.34 9.82
C GLY A 39 -19.96 -10.21 9.65
N PRO A 40 -20.66 -9.51 10.55
CA PRO A 40 -22.09 -9.19 10.39
C PRO A 40 -22.25 -8.28 9.17
N GLY A 41 -22.37 -8.90 7.99
CA GLY A 41 -22.40 -8.22 6.71
C GLY A 41 -23.52 -7.18 6.68
N GLY A 42 -23.15 -5.94 6.42
CA GLY A 42 -24.08 -4.81 6.50
C GLY A 42 -23.46 -3.45 6.19
N GLY A 43 -22.13 -3.36 6.16
CA GLY A 43 -21.41 -2.15 5.75
C GLY A 43 -21.15 -2.09 4.25
N LYS A 44 -20.44 -1.04 3.83
CA LYS A 44 -20.01 -0.83 2.45
C LYS A 44 -18.73 -1.63 2.23
N LYS A 45 -18.69 -2.32 1.08
CA LYS A 45 -17.47 -3.03 0.66
C LYS A 45 -16.48 -2.01 0.09
N LYS A 46 -15.29 -1.95 0.68
CA LYS A 46 -14.16 -1.13 0.28
C LYS A 46 -13.03 -2.01 -0.27
N SER A 47 -12.44 -1.62 -1.39
CA SER A 47 -11.25 -2.24 -1.95
C SER A 47 -9.99 -1.57 -1.40
N LEU A 48 -9.29 -2.21 -0.47
CA LEU A 48 -8.10 -1.64 0.18
C LEU A 48 -6.82 -2.34 -0.24
N PHE A 49 -5.70 -1.62 -0.22
CA PHE A 49 -4.37 -2.19 -0.39
C PHE A 49 -3.71 -2.37 0.97
N PHE A 50 -3.43 -3.63 1.33
CA PHE A 50 -2.69 -3.97 2.53
C PHE A 50 -1.21 -4.10 2.20
N THR A 51 -0.36 -3.34 2.88
CA THR A 51 1.10 -3.36 2.66
C THR A 51 1.82 -3.74 3.94
N SER A 52 2.59 -4.83 3.90
CA SER A 52 3.37 -5.31 5.03
C SER A 52 4.74 -4.65 5.07
N THR A 53 5.04 -3.99 6.18
CA THR A 53 6.40 -3.51 6.50
C THR A 53 7.20 -4.53 7.31
N ILE A 54 6.63 -5.72 7.52
CA ILE A 54 7.19 -6.80 8.34
C ILE A 54 7.89 -7.82 7.44
N GLY A 55 9.17 -8.06 7.73
CA GLY A 55 10.00 -9.02 7.02
C GLY A 55 10.80 -8.39 5.87
N PRO A 56 11.59 -9.21 5.14
CA PRO A 56 12.39 -8.73 4.02
C PRO A 56 11.52 -8.48 2.78
N GLY A 57 11.62 -7.27 2.23
CA GLY A 57 10.90 -6.85 1.04
C GLY A 57 9.48 -6.38 1.32
N GLU A 58 8.97 -5.53 0.44
CA GLU A 58 7.59 -5.05 0.50
C GLU A 58 6.63 -6.12 -0.04
N LYS A 59 5.58 -6.42 0.73
CA LYS A 59 4.46 -7.25 0.26
C LYS A 59 3.21 -6.40 0.25
N LYS A 60 2.50 -6.36 -0.88
CA LYS A 60 1.25 -5.59 -1.05
C LYS A 60 0.16 -6.47 -1.63
N GLN A 61 -1.03 -6.45 -1.04
CA GLN A 61 -2.19 -7.24 -1.47
C GLN A 61 -3.46 -6.39 -1.46
N LYS A 62 -4.20 -6.39 -2.57
CA LYS A 62 -5.52 -5.78 -2.64
C LYS A 62 -6.58 -6.74 -2.10
N LEU A 63 -7.43 -6.28 -1.18
CA LEU A 63 -8.53 -7.04 -0.58
C LEU A 63 -9.83 -6.24 -0.59
N LEU A 64 -10.95 -6.95 -0.75
CA LEU A 64 -12.29 -6.39 -0.59
C LEU A 64 -12.74 -6.62 0.86
N VAL A 65 -13.00 -5.54 1.59
CA VAL A 65 -13.30 -5.57 3.03
C VAL A 65 -14.63 -4.85 3.27
N ASP A 66 -15.46 -5.37 4.17
CA ASP A 66 -16.67 -4.68 4.63
C ASP A 66 -16.30 -3.70 5.74
N ASP A 67 -16.67 -2.42 5.61
CA ASP A 67 -16.32 -1.37 6.57
C ASP A 67 -17.01 -1.52 7.94
N ALA A 68 -18.07 -2.33 8.04
CA ALA A 68 -18.69 -2.68 9.31
C ALA A 68 -17.91 -3.75 10.08
N ASN A 69 -16.95 -4.43 9.45
CA ASN A 69 -16.13 -5.42 10.13
C ASN A 69 -15.22 -4.78 11.17
N LYS A 70 -15.04 -5.48 12.29
CA LYS A 70 -14.06 -5.08 13.29
C LYS A 70 -12.65 -5.23 12.75
N ILE A 71 -11.78 -4.33 13.19
CA ILE A 71 -10.36 -4.37 12.86
C ILE A 71 -9.73 -5.70 13.27
N GLY A 72 -10.13 -6.30 14.40
CA GLY A 72 -9.68 -7.64 14.80
C GLY A 72 -9.96 -8.72 13.75
N ASP A 73 -11.16 -8.75 13.17
CA ASP A 73 -11.56 -9.76 12.16
C ASP A 73 -10.79 -9.57 10.85
N ILE A 74 -10.60 -8.31 10.43
CA ILE A 74 -9.80 -7.94 9.26
C ILE A 74 -8.35 -8.35 9.48
N LYS A 75 -7.81 -8.08 10.66
CA LYS A 75 -6.45 -8.40 11.07
C LYS A 75 -6.19 -9.90 11.07
N HIS A 76 -7.13 -10.72 11.54
CA HIS A 76 -7.05 -12.17 11.39
C HIS A 76 -6.99 -12.61 9.93
N THR A 77 -7.85 -12.05 9.07
CA THR A 77 -7.88 -12.39 7.64
C THR A 77 -6.56 -12.02 6.95
N VAL A 78 -6.10 -10.81 7.19
CA VAL A 78 -4.85 -10.28 6.64
C VAL A 78 -3.65 -11.08 7.16
N GLY A 79 -3.60 -11.41 8.45
CA GLY A 79 -2.55 -12.25 9.02
C GLY A 79 -2.44 -13.60 8.31
N ASN A 80 -3.57 -14.26 8.06
CA ASN A 80 -3.60 -15.53 7.31
C ASN A 80 -3.06 -15.38 5.88
N ILE A 81 -3.35 -14.26 5.20
CA ILE A 81 -2.90 -14.00 3.82
C ILE A 81 -1.40 -13.70 3.77
N PHE A 82 -0.88 -12.95 4.74
CA PHE A 82 0.52 -12.56 4.79
C PHE A 82 1.42 -13.57 5.53
N GLY A 83 0.83 -14.59 6.17
CA GLY A 83 1.54 -15.59 6.96
C GLY A 83 2.08 -15.02 8.28
N LEU A 84 1.33 -14.11 8.90
CA LEU A 84 1.68 -13.42 10.14
C LEU A 84 0.68 -13.77 11.24
N ASN A 85 1.15 -13.95 12.47
CA ASN A 85 0.22 -14.05 13.59
C ASN A 85 -0.41 -12.67 13.83
N PRO A 86 -1.73 -12.59 14.07
CA PRO A 86 -2.38 -11.31 14.33
C PRO A 86 -1.74 -10.58 15.52
N SER A 87 -1.30 -11.28 16.56
CA SER A 87 -0.63 -10.61 17.69
C SER A 87 0.72 -9.94 17.35
N ASP A 88 1.34 -10.24 16.21
CA ASP A 88 2.67 -9.75 15.84
C ASP A 88 2.65 -8.38 15.13
N PHE A 89 1.47 -7.86 14.77
CA PHE A 89 1.34 -6.63 14.00
C PHE A 89 0.14 -5.78 14.40
N HIS A 90 0.09 -4.53 13.93
CA HIS A 90 -1.10 -3.69 13.95
C HIS A 90 -1.46 -3.24 12.54
N LEU A 91 -2.73 -2.91 12.32
CA LEU A 91 -3.16 -2.21 11.12
C LEU A 91 -3.06 -0.70 11.36
N SER A 92 -2.59 0.04 10.36
CA SER A 92 -2.46 1.50 10.42
C SER A 92 -2.89 2.15 9.11
N SER A 93 -3.60 3.26 9.18
CA SER A 93 -3.90 4.10 8.02
C SER A 93 -3.75 5.57 8.40
N GLY A 94 -3.20 6.38 7.49
CA GLY A 94 -2.94 7.80 7.75
C GLY A 94 -2.04 8.07 8.97
N GLY A 95 -1.21 7.10 9.38
CA GLY A 95 -0.40 7.17 10.59
C GLY A 95 -1.13 6.82 11.89
N VAL A 96 -2.42 6.49 11.83
CA VAL A 96 -3.22 6.08 13.00
C VAL A 96 -3.24 4.57 13.11
N THR A 97 -2.79 4.05 14.26
CA THR A 97 -2.93 2.62 14.58
C THR A 97 -4.37 2.31 14.95
N MET A 98 -4.94 1.28 14.32
CA MET A 98 -6.34 0.91 14.47
C MET A 98 -6.56 -0.01 15.68
N ASP A 99 -7.57 0.30 16.48
CA ASP A 99 -8.07 -0.50 17.60
C ASP A 99 -8.90 -1.69 17.12
N GLU A 100 -8.61 -2.89 17.65
CA GLU A 100 -9.22 -4.16 17.25
C GLU A 100 -10.72 -4.26 17.58
N GLY A 101 -11.19 -3.52 18.57
CA GLY A 101 -12.59 -3.50 19.00
C GLY A 101 -13.48 -2.61 18.14
N ARG A 102 -12.89 -1.72 17.33
CA ARG A 102 -13.61 -0.77 16.48
C ARG A 102 -13.86 -1.31 15.07
N PRO A 103 -14.93 -0.89 14.40
CA PRO A 103 -15.14 -1.16 12.98
C PRO A 103 -14.21 -0.31 12.10
N LEU A 104 -13.95 -0.79 10.88
CA LEU A 104 -13.12 -0.10 9.89
C LEU A 104 -13.69 1.27 9.50
N SER A 105 -15.02 1.42 9.51
CA SER A 105 -15.74 2.66 9.18
C SER A 105 -15.34 3.86 10.04
N GLU A 106 -14.75 3.65 11.22
CA GLU A 106 -14.33 4.74 12.13
C GLU A 106 -13.00 5.40 11.72
N TYR A 107 -12.26 4.82 10.76
CA TYR A 107 -10.92 5.27 10.38
C TYR A 107 -10.87 6.07 9.07
N ASN A 108 -12.03 6.45 8.51
CA ASN A 108 -12.16 7.26 7.29
C ASN A 108 -11.31 6.73 6.11
N VAL A 109 -11.29 5.41 5.93
CA VAL A 109 -10.60 4.76 4.80
C VAL A 109 -11.54 4.66 3.60
N GLU A 110 -11.02 5.00 2.43
CA GLU A 110 -11.75 5.02 1.17
C GLU A 110 -11.33 3.90 0.21
N ASP A 111 -12.10 3.72 -0.86
CA ASP A 111 -11.78 2.74 -1.90
C ASP A 111 -10.46 3.10 -2.57
N GLY A 112 -9.52 2.16 -2.55
CA GLY A 112 -8.18 2.32 -3.10
C GLY A 112 -7.14 2.80 -2.08
N ASP A 113 -7.54 3.08 -0.84
CA ASP A 113 -6.60 3.49 0.20
C ASP A 113 -5.65 2.38 0.63
N GLU A 114 -4.54 2.80 1.23
CA GLU A 114 -3.53 1.92 1.79
C GLU A 114 -3.69 1.74 3.31
N VAL A 115 -3.57 0.48 3.74
CA VAL A 115 -3.51 0.07 5.14
C VAL A 115 -2.20 -0.67 5.36
N LEU A 116 -1.39 -0.17 6.28
CA LEU A 116 -0.10 -0.74 6.61
C LEU A 116 -0.24 -1.81 7.70
N LEU A 117 0.47 -2.93 7.54
CA LEU A 117 0.74 -3.85 8.63
C LEU A 117 2.09 -3.45 9.22
N ILE A 118 2.08 -2.97 10.46
CA ILE A 118 3.28 -2.52 11.18
C ILE A 118 3.60 -3.50 12.32
N PRO A 119 4.87 -3.78 12.65
CA PRO A 119 5.22 -4.66 13.76
C PRO A 119 4.62 -4.16 15.08
N ALA A 120 4.05 -5.06 15.89
CA ALA A 120 3.62 -4.74 17.26
C ALA A 120 4.80 -4.37 18.16
N SER A 121 5.97 -4.96 17.88
CA SER A 121 7.24 -4.62 18.52
C SER A 121 7.94 -3.49 17.76
N THR A 122 7.50 -2.25 17.96
CA THR A 122 8.28 -1.05 17.62
C THR A 122 8.91 -0.37 18.84
N ALA A 123 8.77 -0.94 20.04
CA ALA A 123 9.53 -0.52 21.20
C ALA A 123 10.76 -1.43 21.35
N GLY A 124 11.94 -0.87 21.10
CA GLY A 124 13.21 -1.48 21.46
C GLY A 124 13.13 -1.97 22.91
N LYS A 125 13.46 -3.25 23.10
CA LYS A 125 13.60 -3.87 24.42
C LYS A 125 14.46 -2.94 25.28
N SER A 126 13.84 -2.26 26.24
CA SER A 126 14.59 -1.51 27.24
C SER A 126 15.48 -2.52 27.96
N ILE A 127 16.79 -2.39 27.72
CA ILE A 127 17.83 -3.10 28.46
C ILE A 127 17.94 -2.55 29.87
#